data_AF-A0A8J4F1G9-F1
#
_entry.id   AF-A0A8J4F1G9-F1
#
_cell.length_a   1.000
_cell.length_b   1.000
_cell.length_c   1.000
_cell.angle_alpha   90.00
_cell.angle_beta   90.00
_cell.angle_gamma   90.00
#
_symmetry.space_group_name_H-M   'P 1'
#
loop_
_entity.id
_entity.type
_entity.pdbx_description
1 polymer ?
#
loop_
_entity_poly.entity_id
_entity_poly.type
_entity_poly.pdbx_seq_one_letter_code
_entity_poly.pdbx_strand_id
1 'polypeptide(L)'
;MPAPLQAPNRVIGGALGGQPQPLCLKCSLNHTRRQRSPDMAVARASPTHTGTRRAGGPSMDACDLVLSSGFLAFAGHAGFLQAVEELGLPVGGVMGTSAGALAGSLFCAGYTPRQVASHLSDQTPASLLRPSLAPWRGGALSLDRVISRLKDLLPPTFEDLHREFAVGVVTSDGRHLLIDSGPLPEAVAASAAIPFVFQAVDVPGHVARHGPFKDGGVVDRVGLKAWRDRRRAQMKSAKGPSSASRPPPPCLVHVIDRSSPFSGFDDTTAMGESSIVVIKSPRSGANFFDLGSFEEHMDAASTRARPLLAAFIRRNYSGGRRGSSSNGGSGGGPAGSSNGIIVDEAAAAAAVATSAPEAVVRARSV
;
A
#
# COMPACT_ATOMS: atom_id res chain seq x y z
N MET A 1 -25.83 64.92 -34.67
CA MET A 1 -25.56 65.37 -36.05
C MET A 1 -24.52 66.49 -35.97
N PRO A 2 -23.46 66.50 -36.77
CA PRO A 2 -23.19 65.60 -37.90
C PRO A 2 -21.99 64.66 -37.68
N ALA A 3 -22.12 63.46 -38.26
CA ALA A 3 -21.03 62.62 -38.75
C ALA A 3 -20.81 62.96 -40.25
N PRO A 4 -20.20 62.10 -41.07
CA PRO A 4 -18.83 61.57 -41.16
C PRO A 4 -18.22 61.93 -42.55
N LEU A 5 -17.07 61.35 -42.93
CA LEU A 5 -16.67 61.02 -44.33
C LEU A 5 -15.35 60.22 -44.26
N GLN A 6 -15.37 58.88 -44.37
CA GLN A 6 -15.26 58.05 -45.59
C GLN A 6 -13.97 58.21 -46.42
N ALA A 7 -13.38 57.04 -46.71
CA ALA A 7 -12.17 56.75 -47.50
C ALA A 7 -12.27 57.19 -48.98
N PRO A 8 -11.22 57.02 -49.83
CA PRO A 8 -11.01 55.71 -50.47
C PRO A 8 -9.57 55.31 -50.86
N ASN A 9 -9.45 54.02 -51.20
CA ASN A 9 -8.38 53.29 -51.87
C ASN A 9 -7.64 54.02 -53.01
N ARG A 10 -6.34 53.70 -53.19
CA ARG A 10 -5.80 53.40 -54.52
C ARG A 10 -4.57 52.48 -54.49
N VAL A 11 -4.74 51.33 -55.13
CA VAL A 11 -3.75 50.42 -55.72
C VAL A 11 -2.93 51.17 -56.79
N ILE A 12 -1.63 50.85 -57.01
CA ILE A 12 -0.99 50.38 -58.29
C ILE A 12 0.53 50.16 -58.08
N GLY A 13 1.01 48.95 -58.44
CA GLY A 13 2.30 48.63 -59.13
C GLY A 13 3.61 48.71 -58.33
N GLY A 14 4.61 47.85 -58.50
CA GLY A 14 4.81 46.72 -59.41
C GLY A 14 6.24 46.16 -59.24
N ALA A 15 6.36 44.84 -59.36
CA ALA A 15 7.49 43.98 -59.79
C ALA A 15 8.96 44.48 -59.69
N LEU A 16 9.85 43.64 -59.12
CA LEU A 16 10.95 42.93 -59.82
C LEU A 16 12.03 42.38 -58.87
N GLY A 17 12.56 41.19 -59.21
CA GLY A 17 13.85 40.64 -58.77
C GLY A 17 13.81 39.80 -57.49
N GLY A 18 14.16 38.51 -57.44
CA GLY A 18 15.16 37.78 -58.21
C GLY A 18 16.20 37.20 -57.21
N GLN A 19 16.07 35.90 -56.90
CA GLN A 19 17.08 35.10 -56.16
C GLN A 19 18.45 35.17 -56.86
N PRO A 20 19.56 35.02 -56.11
CA PRO A 20 20.21 33.70 -56.10
C PRO A 20 20.90 33.30 -54.77
N GLN A 21 20.94 31.99 -54.51
CA GLN A 21 21.91 31.30 -53.63
C GLN A 21 23.31 31.30 -54.29
N PRO A 22 24.42 31.15 -53.54
CA PRO A 22 25.05 29.81 -53.49
C PRO A 22 25.88 29.44 -52.22
N LEU A 23 26.06 28.12 -52.07
CA LEU A 23 27.20 27.30 -51.56
C LEU A 23 27.96 27.73 -50.27
N CYS A 24 27.97 26.94 -49.20
CA CYS A 24 28.67 25.64 -48.99
C CYS A 24 30.21 25.76 -48.89
N LEU A 25 30.75 25.63 -47.67
CA LEU A 25 32.13 25.17 -47.45
C LEU A 25 32.14 24.13 -46.32
N LYS A 26 32.50 22.90 -46.71
CA LYS A 26 32.82 21.77 -45.84
C LYS A 26 34.21 22.01 -45.23
N CYS A 27 34.38 21.69 -43.95
CA CYS A 27 35.65 21.14 -43.46
C CYS A 27 35.36 19.95 -42.55
N SER A 28 36.02 18.86 -42.89
CA SER A 28 35.91 17.50 -42.38
C SER A 28 37.10 17.22 -41.46
N LEU A 29 36.90 16.36 -40.45
CA LEU A 29 37.81 15.34 -39.85
C LEU A 29 37.32 15.05 -38.41
N ASN A 30 36.56 13.96 -38.19
CA ASN A 30 37.00 12.62 -37.71
C ASN A 30 37.69 12.67 -36.34
N HIS A 31 37.39 11.94 -35.26
CA HIS A 31 36.59 10.75 -34.92
C HIS A 31 36.23 10.91 -33.42
N THR A 32 35.08 10.49 -32.91
CA THR A 32 34.95 9.14 -32.32
C THR A 32 33.48 8.74 -32.10
N ARG A 33 33.28 7.47 -32.43
CA ARG A 33 32.13 6.59 -32.28
C ARG A 33 31.66 6.48 -30.81
N ARG A 34 30.36 6.59 -30.55
CA ARG A 34 29.50 5.48 -30.04
C ARG A 34 28.13 5.96 -29.52
N GLN A 35 27.12 5.42 -30.18
CA GLN A 35 25.87 4.87 -29.62
C GLN A 35 24.84 5.83 -28.99
N ARG A 36 23.83 6.13 -29.81
CA ARG A 36 22.46 6.39 -29.37
C ARG A 36 21.99 5.27 -28.45
N SER A 37 21.53 5.62 -27.26
CA SER A 37 20.77 4.73 -26.37
C SER A 37 19.28 4.86 -26.68
N PRO A 38 18.50 3.77 -26.67
CA PRO A 38 17.16 3.73 -27.24
C PRO A 38 16.10 4.24 -26.25
N ASP A 39 14.99 4.71 -26.82
CA ASP A 39 13.71 4.92 -26.15
C ASP A 39 13.38 3.76 -25.21
N MET A 40 13.37 4.03 -23.90
CA MET A 40 12.83 3.09 -22.91
C MET A 40 11.31 3.23 -22.91
N ALA A 41 10.68 2.62 -23.92
CA ALA A 41 9.28 2.29 -23.87
C ALA A 41 9.05 1.42 -22.62
N VAL A 42 8.30 1.94 -21.66
CA VAL A 42 7.81 1.19 -20.51
C VAL A 42 6.95 0.06 -21.06
N ALA A 43 7.52 -1.14 -21.16
CA ALA A 43 6.80 -2.35 -21.47
C ALA A 43 5.75 -2.54 -20.36
N ARG A 44 4.48 -2.35 -20.71
CA ARG A 44 3.36 -2.87 -19.90
C ARG A 44 3.58 -4.38 -19.76
N ALA A 45 4.07 -4.80 -18.61
CA ALA A 45 4.12 -6.21 -18.26
C ALA A 45 2.69 -6.74 -18.25
N SER A 46 2.39 -7.68 -19.13
CA SER A 46 1.17 -8.48 -19.06
C SER A 46 1.20 -9.31 -17.77
N PRO A 47 0.26 -9.16 -16.83
CA PRO A 47 0.29 -9.94 -15.61
C PRO A 47 -0.29 -11.33 -15.87
N THR A 48 0.54 -12.37 -15.75
CA THR A 48 0.08 -13.74 -15.52
C THR A 48 -0.24 -13.91 -14.03
N HIS A 49 -1.33 -13.31 -13.59
CA HIS A 49 -2.04 -13.76 -12.40
C HIS A 49 -3.52 -13.46 -12.61
N THR A 50 -4.33 -14.51 -12.58
CA THR A 50 -5.79 -14.47 -12.57
C THR A 50 -6.29 -13.81 -11.28
N GLY A 51 -6.14 -12.48 -11.19
CA GLY A 51 -6.84 -11.63 -10.25
C GLY A 51 -8.19 -11.27 -10.87
N THR A 52 -9.27 -11.73 -10.24
CA THR A 52 -10.64 -11.37 -10.59
C THR A 52 -10.77 -9.85 -10.71
N ARG A 53 -11.07 -9.35 -11.92
CA ARG A 53 -11.58 -7.98 -12.13
C ARG A 53 -12.75 -7.75 -11.18
N ARG A 54 -12.83 -6.56 -10.58
CA ARG A 54 -13.82 -6.16 -9.58
C ARG A 54 -15.24 -6.27 -10.15
N ALA A 55 -15.86 -7.43 -9.99
CA ALA A 55 -17.28 -7.69 -10.23
C ALA A 55 -17.80 -8.54 -9.08
N GLY A 56 -18.45 -7.90 -8.11
CA GLY A 56 -19.06 -8.54 -6.93
C GLY A 56 -18.56 -7.96 -5.61
N GLY A 57 -19.45 -7.88 -4.61
CA GLY A 57 -19.13 -7.45 -3.24
C GLY A 57 -18.09 -8.36 -2.55
N PRO A 58 -17.76 -8.12 -1.27
CA PRO A 58 -16.67 -8.84 -0.58
C PRO A 58 -16.83 -10.37 -0.73
N SER A 59 -15.86 -11.00 -1.40
CA SER A 59 -15.79 -12.46 -1.50
C SER A 59 -15.66 -13.02 -0.09
N MET A 60 -16.57 -13.92 0.27
CA MET A 60 -16.60 -14.51 1.60
C MET A 60 -15.52 -15.58 1.79
N ASP A 61 -14.81 -15.94 0.72
CA ASP A 61 -13.74 -16.94 0.69
C ASP A 61 -12.35 -16.29 0.71
N ALA A 62 -12.26 -14.98 0.91
CA ALA A 62 -11.02 -14.23 0.97
C ALA A 62 -10.85 -13.55 2.33
N CYS A 63 -9.60 -13.32 2.75
CA CYS A 63 -9.30 -12.56 3.95
C CYS A 63 -8.95 -11.11 3.63
N ASP A 64 -9.12 -10.23 4.60
CA ASP A 64 -8.62 -8.86 4.52
C ASP A 64 -7.22 -8.74 5.12
N LEU A 65 -6.43 -7.82 4.58
CA LEU A 65 -5.14 -7.43 5.15
C LEU A 65 -5.23 -6.02 5.71
N VAL A 66 -4.64 -5.80 6.89
CA VAL A 66 -4.49 -4.48 7.49
C VAL A 66 -3.01 -4.25 7.76
N LEU A 67 -2.44 -3.22 7.15
CA LEU A 67 -1.02 -2.89 7.20
C LEU A 67 -0.82 -1.64 8.07
N SER A 68 -0.23 -1.81 9.24
CA SER A 68 -0.05 -0.72 10.20
C SER A 68 0.87 0.40 9.69
N SER A 69 0.85 1.53 10.38
CA SER A 69 1.91 2.51 10.31
C SER A 69 3.22 1.95 10.89
N GLY A 70 4.34 2.34 10.30
CA GLY A 70 5.65 1.78 10.64
C GLY A 70 6.83 2.67 10.28
N PHE A 71 6.63 3.98 10.09
CA PHE A 71 7.65 4.87 9.52
C PHE A 71 8.27 4.25 8.24
N LEU A 72 9.57 4.32 8.00
CA LEU A 72 10.24 3.75 6.82
C LEU A 72 10.32 2.21 6.81
N ALA A 73 9.45 1.49 7.53
CA ALA A 73 9.43 0.03 7.60
C ALA A 73 8.79 -0.66 6.39
N PHE A 74 9.07 -0.16 5.18
CA PHE A 74 8.53 -0.70 3.93
C PHE A 74 8.93 -2.16 3.71
N ALA A 75 10.18 -2.51 4.06
CA ALA A 75 10.71 -3.86 3.98
C ALA A 75 9.87 -4.87 4.77
N GLY A 76 9.43 -4.51 5.97
CA GLY A 76 8.60 -5.38 6.80
C GLY A 76 7.26 -5.70 6.14
N HIS A 77 6.57 -4.69 5.62
CA HIS A 77 5.32 -4.90 4.90
C HIS A 77 5.53 -5.68 3.60
N ALA A 78 6.60 -5.41 2.85
CA ALA A 78 6.94 -6.15 1.64
C ALA A 78 7.21 -7.63 1.94
N GLY A 79 7.95 -7.95 3.01
CA GLY A 79 8.23 -9.33 3.43
C GLY A 79 6.97 -10.07 3.87
N PHE A 80 6.10 -9.41 4.63
CA PHE A 80 4.79 -9.97 4.96
C PHE A 80 3.94 -10.27 3.72
N LEU A 81 3.86 -9.32 2.78
CA LEU A 81 3.13 -9.49 1.52
C LEU A 81 3.74 -10.60 0.65
N GLN A 82 5.07 -10.76 0.68
CA GLN A 82 5.76 -11.87 0.03
C GLN A 82 5.27 -13.22 0.56
N ALA A 83 5.22 -13.41 1.88
CA ALA A 83 4.72 -14.65 2.46
C ALA A 83 3.23 -14.88 2.15
N VAL A 84 2.42 -13.82 2.08
CA VAL A 84 1.00 -13.88 1.66
C VAL A 84 0.87 -14.42 0.24
N GLU A 85 1.66 -13.89 -0.70
CA GLU A 85 1.60 -14.27 -2.11
C GLU A 85 2.14 -15.70 -2.35
N GLU A 86 3.28 -16.05 -1.74
CA GLU A 86 3.91 -17.37 -1.85
C GLU A 86 3.01 -18.51 -1.33
N LEU A 87 2.20 -18.23 -0.30
CA LEU A 87 1.24 -19.19 0.24
C LEU A 87 -0.10 -19.21 -0.50
N GLY A 88 -0.26 -18.37 -1.54
CA GLY A 88 -1.48 -18.31 -2.35
C GLY A 88 -2.72 -17.87 -1.57
N LEU A 89 -2.55 -17.04 -0.54
CA LEU A 89 -3.65 -16.62 0.32
C LEU A 89 -4.62 -15.71 -0.46
N PRO A 90 -5.93 -16.02 -0.52
CA PRO A 90 -6.90 -15.17 -1.21
C PRO A 90 -7.13 -13.87 -0.44
N VAL A 91 -6.76 -12.73 -1.05
CA VAL A 91 -6.92 -11.39 -0.46
C VAL A 91 -8.14 -10.67 -1.05
N GLY A 92 -9.12 -10.35 -0.19
CA GLY A 92 -10.38 -9.71 -0.54
C GLY A 92 -10.36 -8.18 -0.44
N GLY A 93 -9.45 -7.64 0.35
CA GLY A 93 -9.18 -6.21 0.43
C GLY A 93 -7.99 -5.91 1.34
N VAL A 94 -7.44 -4.72 1.17
CA VAL A 94 -6.31 -4.24 1.94
C VAL A 94 -6.64 -2.87 2.51
N MET A 95 -6.26 -2.64 3.76
CA MET A 95 -6.24 -1.33 4.36
C MET A 95 -4.81 -1.03 4.81
N GLY A 96 -4.35 0.20 4.57
CA GLY A 96 -3.02 0.62 4.98
C GLY A 96 -3.01 2.01 5.62
N THR A 97 -2.10 2.22 6.57
CA THR A 97 -1.82 3.53 7.16
C THR A 97 -0.33 3.86 7.02
N SER A 98 0.00 5.06 6.52
CA SER A 98 1.39 5.53 6.37
C SER A 98 2.25 4.57 5.54
N ALA A 99 3.30 3.97 6.11
CA ALA A 99 4.11 2.91 5.50
C ALA A 99 3.28 1.78 4.89
N GLY A 100 2.24 1.33 5.61
CA GLY A 100 1.32 0.31 5.14
C GLY A 100 0.46 0.78 3.97
N ALA A 101 0.12 2.07 3.88
CA ALA A 101 -0.60 2.62 2.74
C ALA A 101 0.27 2.66 1.48
N LEU A 102 1.54 3.03 1.62
CA LEU A 102 2.52 3.02 0.52
C LEU A 102 2.72 1.60 -0.03
N ALA A 103 3.02 0.62 0.83
CA ALA A 103 3.19 -0.77 0.40
C ALA A 103 1.88 -1.39 -0.12
N GLY A 104 0.77 -1.15 0.59
CA GLY A 104 -0.54 -1.70 0.25
C GLY A 104 -1.10 -1.17 -1.08
N SER A 105 -0.89 0.12 -1.38
CA SER A 105 -1.36 0.71 -2.63
C SER A 105 -0.68 0.11 -3.86
N LEU A 106 0.65 -0.06 -3.82
CA LEU A 106 1.41 -0.72 -4.89
C LEU A 106 0.99 -2.19 -5.03
N PHE A 107 0.85 -2.92 -3.92
CA PHE A 107 0.36 -4.30 -3.96
C PHE A 107 -1.04 -4.41 -4.58
N CYS A 108 -1.95 -3.50 -4.23
CA CYS A 108 -3.30 -3.47 -4.79
C CYS A 108 -3.35 -3.01 -6.26
N ALA A 109 -2.33 -2.28 -6.71
CA ALA A 109 -2.11 -1.94 -8.12
C ALA A 109 -1.53 -3.11 -8.94
N GLY A 110 -1.22 -4.24 -8.29
CA GLY A 110 -0.78 -5.47 -8.95
C GLY A 110 0.74 -5.66 -9.01
N TYR A 111 1.52 -4.83 -8.31
CA TYR A 111 2.96 -5.05 -8.16
C TYR A 111 3.24 -6.27 -7.27
N THR A 112 4.24 -7.06 -7.64
CA THR A 112 4.74 -8.14 -6.78
C THR A 112 5.42 -7.55 -5.54
N PRO A 113 5.46 -8.27 -4.40
CA PRO A 113 6.11 -7.83 -3.18
C PRO A 113 7.56 -7.37 -3.37
N ARG A 114 8.30 -7.99 -4.31
CA ARG A 114 9.66 -7.56 -4.68
C ARG A 114 9.66 -6.25 -5.48
N GLN A 115 8.69 -6.02 -6.35
CA GLN A 115 8.56 -4.73 -7.03
C GLN A 115 8.13 -3.62 -6.06
N VAL A 116 7.23 -3.93 -5.11
CA VAL A 116 6.87 -3.02 -4.02
C VAL A 116 8.12 -2.63 -3.24
N ALA A 117 8.93 -3.61 -2.84
CA ALA A 117 10.21 -3.39 -2.17
C ALA A 117 11.15 -2.48 -2.97
N SER A 118 11.40 -2.80 -4.25
CA SER A 118 12.25 -1.99 -5.13
C SER A 118 11.75 -0.55 -5.22
N HIS A 119 10.49 -0.33 -5.57
CA HIS A 119 9.97 1.03 -5.75
C HIS A 119 10.01 1.89 -4.48
N LEU A 120 9.93 1.28 -3.31
CA LEU A 120 10.03 1.97 -2.02
C LEU A 120 11.47 2.14 -1.52
N SER A 121 12.43 1.41 -2.10
CA SER A 121 13.86 1.50 -1.74
C SER A 121 14.75 2.16 -2.81
N ASP A 122 14.23 2.38 -4.03
CA ASP A 122 14.94 2.96 -5.18
C ASP A 122 15.50 4.36 -4.89
N GLN A 123 14.93 5.08 -3.92
CA GLN A 123 15.32 6.45 -3.56
C GLN A 123 15.41 6.61 -2.05
N THR A 124 16.39 7.41 -1.60
CA THR A 124 16.46 7.77 -0.19
C THR A 124 15.28 8.66 0.19
N PRO A 125 14.68 8.48 1.38
CA PRO A 125 13.58 9.32 1.84
C PRO A 125 13.90 10.82 1.74
N ALA A 126 15.12 11.22 2.09
CA ALA A 126 15.61 12.59 1.99
C ALA A 126 15.52 13.20 0.58
N SER A 127 15.73 12.41 -0.48
CA SER A 127 15.70 12.90 -1.86
C SER A 127 14.30 13.34 -2.35
N LEU A 128 13.27 12.82 -1.68
CA LEU A 128 11.87 13.14 -1.95
C LEU A 128 11.38 14.36 -1.16
N LEU A 129 12.16 14.86 -0.21
CA LEU A 129 11.78 15.98 0.64
C LEU A 129 12.10 17.32 -0.04
N ARG A 130 11.19 18.27 0.04
CA ARG A 130 11.42 19.66 -0.37
C ARG A 130 10.97 20.63 0.72
N PRO A 131 11.71 21.72 0.97
CA PRO A 131 11.23 22.81 1.83
C PRO A 131 9.87 23.29 1.31
N SER A 132 8.91 23.39 2.22
CA SER A 132 7.56 23.82 1.88
C SER A 132 7.52 25.34 1.74
N LEU A 133 6.85 25.82 0.70
CA LEU A 133 6.65 27.26 0.46
C LEU A 133 5.56 27.86 1.36
N ALA A 134 4.85 27.02 2.12
CA ALA A 134 3.78 27.44 3.02
C ALA A 134 3.91 26.73 4.39
N PRO A 135 4.99 26.99 5.16
CA PRO A 135 5.24 26.31 6.44
C PRO A 135 4.13 26.54 7.48
N TRP A 136 3.39 27.65 7.37
CA TRP A 136 2.22 27.95 8.20
C TRP A 136 1.07 26.95 8.06
N ARG A 137 1.08 26.08 7.04
CA ARG A 137 0.11 24.96 6.87
C ARG A 137 0.47 23.72 7.69
N GLY A 138 1.42 23.81 8.62
CA GLY A 138 1.67 22.76 9.62
C GLY A 138 2.74 21.74 9.26
N GLY A 139 3.64 22.06 8.33
CA GLY A 139 4.79 21.22 7.97
C GLY A 139 5.88 21.96 7.20
N ALA A 140 7.13 21.66 7.55
CA ALA A 140 8.31 22.27 6.93
C ALA A 140 8.65 21.67 5.56
N LEU A 141 8.08 20.50 5.23
CA LEU A 141 8.36 19.76 4.01
C LEU A 141 7.08 19.49 3.19
N SER A 142 7.19 19.59 1.86
CA SER A 142 6.11 19.23 0.92
C SER A 142 6.25 17.78 0.46
N LEU A 143 5.10 17.14 0.19
CA LEU A 143 4.99 15.80 -0.39
C LEU A 143 4.75 15.81 -1.91
N ASP A 144 4.87 16.94 -2.60
CA ASP A 144 4.58 17.02 -4.04
C ASP A 144 5.41 16.04 -4.88
N ARG A 145 6.67 15.78 -4.51
CA ARG A 145 7.51 14.77 -5.17
C ARG A 145 7.04 13.35 -4.92
N VAL A 146 6.57 13.07 -3.70
CA VAL A 146 5.98 11.77 -3.35
C VAL A 146 4.70 11.57 -4.16
N ILE A 147 3.83 12.58 -4.23
CA ILE A 147 2.61 12.53 -5.06
C ILE A 147 2.95 12.32 -6.53
N SER A 148 3.93 13.05 -7.06
CA SER A 148 4.38 12.88 -8.46
C SER A 148 4.88 11.45 -8.71
N ARG A 149 5.70 10.91 -7.81
CA ARG A 149 6.20 9.54 -7.94
C ARG A 149 5.07 8.51 -7.85
N LEU A 150 4.11 8.72 -6.96
CA LEU A 150 2.93 7.87 -6.85
C LEU A 150 2.05 7.95 -8.10
N LYS A 151 1.96 9.10 -8.78
CA LYS A 151 1.26 9.23 -10.07
C LYS A 151 1.92 8.42 -11.19
N ASP A 152 3.23 8.24 -11.13
CA ASP A 152 3.96 7.40 -12.11
C ASP A 152 3.76 5.89 -11.85
N LEU A 153 3.47 5.51 -10.60
CA LEU A 153 3.41 4.11 -10.16
C LEU A 153 1.97 3.59 -9.98
N LEU A 154 1.03 4.44 -9.59
CA LEU A 154 -0.32 4.04 -9.23
C LEU A 154 -1.32 4.51 -10.29
N PRO A 155 -2.45 3.78 -10.44
CA PRO A 155 -3.56 4.31 -11.22
C PRO A 155 -4.11 5.60 -10.58
N PRO A 156 -4.84 6.43 -11.35
CA PRO A 156 -5.31 7.72 -10.86
C PRO A 156 -6.32 7.58 -9.71
N THR A 157 -7.10 6.50 -9.67
CA THR A 157 -8.17 6.34 -8.69
C THR A 157 -8.18 4.96 -8.02
N PHE A 158 -8.83 4.86 -6.85
CA PHE A 158 -9.00 3.58 -6.14
C PHE A 158 -9.81 2.57 -6.94
N GLU A 159 -10.74 3.06 -7.77
CA GLU A 159 -11.64 2.28 -8.59
C GLU A 159 -10.91 1.45 -9.67
N ASP A 160 -9.72 1.91 -10.05
CA ASP A 160 -8.86 1.29 -11.07
C ASP A 160 -7.93 0.21 -10.48
N LEU A 161 -7.93 0.00 -9.16
CA LEU A 161 -7.10 -1.01 -8.51
C LEU A 161 -7.60 -2.44 -8.74
N HIS A 162 -6.66 -3.40 -8.72
CA HIS A 162 -6.97 -4.82 -8.88
C HIS A 162 -7.65 -5.41 -7.64
N ARG A 163 -7.39 -4.82 -6.47
CA ARG A 163 -7.92 -5.22 -5.17
C ARG A 163 -8.59 -4.04 -4.50
N GLU A 164 -9.61 -4.30 -3.69
CA GLU A 164 -10.18 -3.25 -2.83
C GLU A 164 -9.11 -2.72 -1.89
N PHE A 165 -9.01 -1.39 -1.82
CA PHE A 165 -8.02 -0.73 -1.01
C PHE A 165 -8.63 0.47 -0.26
N ALA A 166 -8.15 0.73 0.94
CA ALA A 166 -8.45 1.94 1.69
C ALA A 166 -7.22 2.44 2.43
N VAL A 167 -7.11 3.75 2.60
CA VAL A 167 -6.03 4.42 3.33
C VAL A 167 -6.55 5.06 4.62
N GLY A 168 -5.82 4.86 5.72
CA GLY A 168 -6.07 5.53 6.99
C GLY A 168 -5.46 6.92 7.03
N VAL A 169 -6.27 7.93 7.35
CA VAL A 169 -5.85 9.34 7.45
C VAL A 169 -6.45 10.00 8.68
N VAL A 170 -5.88 11.12 9.12
CA VAL A 170 -6.49 12.02 10.12
C VAL A 170 -7.06 13.25 9.43
N THR A 171 -8.31 13.55 9.76
CA THR A 171 -9.03 14.75 9.32
C THR A 171 -8.62 15.98 10.13
N SER A 172 -8.99 17.18 9.69
CA SER A 172 -8.63 18.42 10.39
C SER A 172 -9.24 18.56 11.79
N ASP A 173 -10.34 17.84 12.08
CA ASP A 173 -10.95 17.78 13.42
C ASP A 173 -10.33 16.72 14.34
N GLY A 174 -9.27 16.03 13.89
CA GLY A 174 -8.54 15.05 14.68
C GLY A 174 -9.11 13.64 14.66
N ARG A 175 -10.12 13.35 13.82
CA ARG A 175 -10.66 11.98 13.69
C ARG A 175 -9.92 11.16 12.64
N HIS A 176 -9.74 9.87 12.94
CA HIS A 176 -9.30 8.88 11.96
C HIS A 176 -10.42 8.57 10.95
N LEU A 177 -10.09 8.61 9.66
CA LEU A 177 -11.00 8.37 8.55
C LEU A 177 -10.35 7.39 7.56
N LEU A 178 -11.17 6.59 6.88
CA LEU A 178 -10.74 5.81 5.72
C LEU A 178 -11.11 6.53 4.44
N ILE A 179 -10.15 6.72 3.55
CA ILE A 179 -10.39 7.10 2.15
C ILE A 179 -10.22 5.86 1.28
N ASP A 180 -11.20 5.58 0.43
CA ASP A 180 -11.35 4.33 -0.34
C ASP A 180 -11.80 4.57 -1.79
N SER A 181 -11.84 5.84 -2.21
CA SER A 181 -12.43 6.31 -3.46
C SER A 181 -11.82 7.64 -3.86
N GLY A 182 -11.76 7.91 -5.18
CA GLY A 182 -11.23 9.16 -5.71
C GLY A 182 -9.71 9.13 -5.93
N PRO A 183 -9.00 10.29 -5.86
CA PRO A 183 -7.58 10.38 -6.25
C PRO A 183 -6.66 9.57 -5.33
N LEU A 184 -6.15 8.46 -5.85
CA LEU A 184 -5.37 7.48 -5.09
C LEU A 184 -3.99 8.02 -4.67
N PRO A 185 -3.17 8.61 -5.56
CA PRO A 185 -1.86 9.13 -5.19
C PRO A 185 -1.91 10.17 -4.06
N GLU A 186 -2.86 11.09 -4.11
CA GLU A 186 -3.08 12.12 -3.10
C GLU A 186 -3.51 11.51 -1.75
N ALA A 187 -4.41 10.54 -1.76
CA ALA A 187 -4.87 9.87 -0.55
C ALA A 187 -3.75 9.05 0.12
N VAL A 188 -2.93 8.34 -0.66
CA VAL A 188 -1.77 7.60 -0.16
C VAL A 188 -0.73 8.56 0.42
N ALA A 189 -0.43 9.66 -0.27
CA ALA A 189 0.49 10.68 0.23
C ALA A 189 -0.03 11.34 1.53
N ALA A 190 -1.33 11.66 1.60
CA ALA A 190 -1.97 12.18 2.81
C ALA A 190 -1.79 11.24 4.01
N SER A 191 -1.90 9.93 3.78
CA SER A 191 -1.68 8.90 4.81
C SER A 191 -0.23 8.86 5.33
N ALA A 192 0.73 9.41 4.60
CA ALA A 192 2.14 9.53 5.01
C ALA A 192 2.53 10.96 5.46
N ALA A 193 1.57 11.90 5.55
CA ALA A 193 1.80 13.29 5.92
C ALA A 193 1.91 13.46 7.44
N ILE A 194 3.05 13.06 8.00
CA ILE A 194 3.37 13.17 9.42
C ILE A 194 3.24 14.64 9.89
N PRO A 195 2.38 14.94 10.89
CA PRO A 195 2.22 16.29 11.41
C PRO A 195 3.54 16.93 11.84
N PHE A 196 3.68 18.24 11.65
CA PHE A 196 4.87 19.05 11.93
C PHE A 196 6.07 18.78 11.00
N VAL A 197 6.18 17.59 10.41
CA VAL A 197 7.20 17.26 9.41
C VAL A 197 6.72 17.64 8.01
N PHE A 198 5.56 17.11 7.61
CA PHE A 198 4.97 17.28 6.30
C PHE A 198 3.72 18.15 6.33
N GLN A 199 3.52 18.92 5.27
CA GLN A 199 2.26 19.64 5.08
C GLN A 199 1.09 18.67 4.95
N ALA A 200 -0.04 19.05 5.54
CA ALA A 200 -1.29 18.33 5.32
C ALA A 200 -1.68 18.39 3.84
N VAL A 201 -2.25 17.30 3.33
CA VAL A 201 -2.53 17.10 1.91
C VAL A 201 -4.02 17.30 1.64
N ASP A 202 -4.33 18.11 0.63
CA ASP A 202 -5.70 18.28 0.15
C ASP A 202 -6.05 17.10 -0.79
N VAL A 203 -7.03 16.28 -0.39
CA VAL A 203 -7.52 15.17 -1.24
C VAL A 203 -8.82 15.61 -1.92
N PRO A 204 -8.84 15.81 -3.26
CA PRO A 204 -10.04 16.25 -3.97
C PRO A 204 -11.24 15.33 -3.73
N GLY A 205 -12.43 15.93 -3.58
CA GLY A 205 -13.67 15.20 -3.25
C GLY A 205 -13.86 14.90 -1.75
N HIS A 206 -12.80 14.96 -0.95
CA HIS A 206 -12.85 14.69 0.50
C HIS A 206 -12.53 15.93 1.35
N VAL A 207 -11.61 16.77 0.88
CA VAL A 207 -11.10 17.95 1.61
C VAL A 207 -12.19 18.95 2.00
N ALA A 208 -13.23 19.14 1.18
CA ALA A 208 -14.30 20.10 1.48
C ALA A 208 -15.10 19.76 2.76
N ARG A 209 -15.19 18.47 3.12
CA ARG A 209 -15.93 18.00 4.30
C ARG A 209 -15.06 17.81 5.54
N HIS A 210 -13.79 17.52 5.34
CA HIS A 210 -12.90 17.02 6.40
C HIS A 210 -11.66 17.90 6.60
N GLY A 211 -11.48 18.92 5.77
CA GLY A 211 -10.26 19.70 5.68
C GLY A 211 -9.09 18.90 5.09
N PRO A 212 -7.87 19.48 5.06
CA PRO A 212 -6.67 18.78 4.66
C PRO A 212 -6.38 17.61 5.60
N PHE A 213 -5.74 16.58 5.05
CA PHE A 213 -5.50 15.32 5.73
C PHE A 213 -4.04 15.15 6.16
N LYS A 214 -3.85 14.40 7.24
CA LYS A 214 -2.54 14.05 7.81
C LYS A 214 -2.43 12.54 7.99
N ASP A 215 -1.24 12.08 8.36
CA ASP A 215 -0.95 10.67 8.60
C ASP A 215 -1.92 10.07 9.64
N GLY A 216 -2.61 8.99 9.25
CA GLY A 216 -3.57 8.25 10.09
C GLY A 216 -2.97 7.73 11.40
N GLY A 217 -1.69 7.38 11.34
CA GLY A 217 -0.96 6.68 12.40
C GLY A 217 -0.65 7.52 13.63
N VAL A 218 -0.98 8.82 13.63
CA VAL A 218 -0.93 9.65 14.83
C VAL A 218 -2.14 9.47 15.74
N VAL A 219 -3.26 8.99 15.20
CA VAL A 219 -4.48 8.67 15.97
C VAL A 219 -4.63 7.16 16.12
N ASP A 220 -4.62 6.43 15.00
CA ASP A 220 -4.74 4.98 14.98
C ASP A 220 -3.74 4.41 13.97
N ARG A 221 -2.75 3.69 14.48
CA ARG A 221 -1.69 3.09 13.67
C ARG A 221 -2.20 1.99 12.75
N VAL A 222 -3.28 1.33 13.11
CA VAL A 222 -3.75 0.14 12.43
C VAL A 222 -5.03 0.44 11.64
N GLY A 223 -5.90 1.30 12.16
CA GLY A 223 -7.18 1.62 11.54
C GLY A 223 -8.13 0.43 11.46
N LEU A 224 -7.87 -0.61 12.26
CA LEU A 224 -8.57 -1.90 12.20
C LEU A 224 -10.06 -1.71 12.46
N LYS A 225 -10.41 -0.98 13.53
CA LYS A 225 -11.81 -0.76 13.88
C LYS A 225 -12.57 -0.08 12.74
N ALA A 226 -12.00 0.96 12.15
CA ALA A 226 -12.60 1.67 11.02
C ALA A 226 -12.81 0.74 9.82
N TRP A 227 -11.84 -0.14 9.54
CA TRP A 227 -11.95 -1.13 8.46
C TRP A 227 -13.04 -2.18 8.74
N ARG A 228 -13.11 -2.70 9.97
CA ARG A 228 -14.14 -3.68 10.37
C ARG A 228 -15.54 -3.07 10.30
N ASP A 229 -15.72 -1.85 10.80
CA ASP A 229 -17.01 -1.15 10.76
C ASP A 229 -17.46 -0.88 9.32
N ARG A 230 -16.53 -0.51 8.44
CA ARG A 230 -16.78 -0.41 7.01
C ARG A 230 -17.24 -1.74 6.41
N ARG A 231 -16.53 -2.84 6.67
CA ARG A 231 -16.91 -4.17 6.16
C ARG A 231 -18.32 -4.57 6.61
N ARG A 232 -18.67 -4.33 7.87
CA ARG A 232 -20.03 -4.54 8.39
C ARG A 232 -21.06 -3.72 7.62
N ALA A 233 -20.78 -2.44 7.37
CA ALA A 233 -21.67 -1.57 6.62
C ALA A 233 -21.86 -2.05 5.17
N GLN A 234 -20.79 -2.44 4.48
CA GLN A 234 -20.86 -3.02 3.13
C GLN A 234 -21.71 -4.29 3.09
N MET A 235 -21.53 -5.19 4.07
CA MET A 235 -22.31 -6.42 4.16
C MET A 235 -23.80 -6.14 4.38
N LYS A 236 -24.13 -5.21 5.28
CA LYS A 236 -25.50 -4.74 5.52
C LYS A 236 -26.15 -4.23 4.23
N SER A 237 -25.43 -3.42 3.45
CA SER A 237 -25.94 -2.86 2.19
C SER A 237 -26.08 -3.92 1.09
N ALA A 238 -25.16 -4.89 1.01
CA ALA A 238 -25.14 -5.86 -0.08
C ALA A 238 -26.10 -7.06 0.10
N LYS A 239 -26.38 -7.47 1.35
CA LYS A 239 -27.12 -8.71 1.65
C LYS A 239 -28.31 -8.50 2.61
N GLY A 240 -28.66 -7.25 2.90
CA GLY A 240 -29.77 -6.89 3.79
C GLY A 240 -29.44 -7.06 5.29
N PRO A 241 -30.37 -6.67 6.17
CA PRO A 241 -30.15 -6.59 7.62
C PRO A 241 -29.86 -7.96 8.27
N SER A 242 -30.32 -9.07 7.69
CA SER A 242 -30.03 -10.42 8.18
C SER A 242 -28.56 -10.82 8.04
N SER A 243 -27.82 -10.19 7.11
CA SER A 243 -26.37 -10.40 6.96
C SER A 243 -25.54 -9.64 8.01
N ALA A 244 -26.15 -8.73 8.78
CA ALA A 244 -25.47 -7.93 9.79
C ALA A 244 -24.97 -8.76 10.99
N SER A 245 -25.58 -9.92 11.24
CA SER A 245 -25.21 -10.84 12.32
C SER A 245 -24.00 -11.70 11.98
N ARG A 246 -23.60 -11.76 10.70
CA ARG A 246 -22.46 -12.56 10.26
C ARG A 246 -21.16 -11.81 10.53
N PRO A 247 -20.12 -12.46 11.07
CA PRO A 247 -18.82 -11.82 11.22
C PRO A 247 -18.26 -11.38 9.86
N PRO A 248 -17.55 -10.24 9.80
CA PRO A 248 -16.83 -9.85 8.60
C PRO A 248 -15.70 -10.85 8.27
N PRO A 249 -15.10 -10.80 7.07
CA PRO A 249 -14.17 -11.83 6.62
C PRO A 249 -12.98 -11.93 7.58
N PRO A 250 -12.30 -13.09 7.66
CA PRO A 250 -11.06 -13.21 8.42
C PRO A 250 -10.09 -12.07 8.07
N CYS A 251 -9.38 -11.55 9.06
CA CYS A 251 -8.51 -10.39 8.88
C CYS A 251 -7.11 -10.68 9.43
N LEU A 252 -6.09 -10.43 8.63
CA LEU A 252 -4.70 -10.46 9.05
C LEU A 252 -4.21 -9.03 9.25
N VAL A 253 -3.64 -8.76 10.42
CA VAL A 253 -3.11 -7.45 10.77
C VAL A 253 -1.60 -7.56 10.85
N HIS A 254 -0.90 -6.89 9.95
CA HIS A 254 0.55 -6.81 10.00
C HIS A 254 0.96 -5.55 10.74
N VAL A 255 1.61 -5.74 11.90
CA VAL A 255 2.07 -4.65 12.77
C VAL A 255 3.58 -4.62 12.78
N ILE A 256 4.16 -3.43 12.58
CA ILE A 256 5.59 -3.20 12.80
C ILE A 256 5.81 -2.75 14.25
N ASP A 257 6.72 -3.41 14.96
CA ASP A 257 7.07 -3.06 16.34
C ASP A 257 7.75 -1.68 16.44
N ARG A 258 7.61 -1.05 17.62
CA ARG A 258 8.15 0.29 17.92
C ARG A 258 8.89 0.33 19.26
N SER A 259 9.83 1.27 19.39
CA SER A 259 10.57 1.55 20.63
C SER A 259 10.07 2.77 21.41
N SER A 260 9.14 3.57 20.88
CA SER A 260 8.68 4.82 21.53
C SER A 260 7.15 4.94 21.56
N PRO A 261 6.56 5.37 22.70
CA PRO A 261 5.11 5.53 22.87
C PRO A 261 4.49 6.77 22.18
N PHE A 262 5.30 7.63 21.53
CA PHE A 262 4.86 8.94 21.01
C PHE A 262 4.18 8.94 19.62
N SER A 263 4.17 7.83 18.89
CA SER A 263 3.28 7.62 17.74
C SER A 263 1.91 7.13 18.22
N GLY A 264 0.84 7.27 17.43
CA GLY A 264 -0.54 6.97 17.84
C GLY A 264 -0.76 5.58 18.44
N PHE A 265 -1.99 5.32 18.90
CA PHE A 265 -2.31 4.05 19.54
C PHE A 265 -2.55 2.96 18.50
N ASP A 266 -2.22 1.71 18.84
CA ASP A 266 -2.76 0.56 18.13
C ASP A 266 -4.18 0.37 18.71
N ASP A 267 -5.24 0.74 17.98
CA ASP A 267 -6.59 0.47 18.47
C ASP A 267 -6.85 -1.04 18.48
N THR A 268 -6.69 -1.65 19.66
CA THR A 268 -6.85 -3.09 19.87
C THR A 268 -8.29 -3.50 20.11
N THR A 269 -9.26 -2.56 20.15
CA THR A 269 -10.66 -2.86 20.49
C THR A 269 -11.28 -3.89 19.55
N ALA A 270 -10.89 -3.89 18.28
CA ALA A 270 -11.30 -4.89 17.31
C ALA A 270 -10.42 -6.15 17.33
N MET A 271 -9.18 -6.09 17.86
CA MET A 271 -8.21 -7.19 17.83
C MET A 271 -8.62 -8.42 18.68
N GLY A 272 -9.63 -8.28 19.56
CA GLY A 272 -10.19 -9.40 20.31
C GLY A 272 -11.14 -10.31 19.50
N GLU A 273 -11.49 -9.94 18.27
CA GLU A 273 -12.31 -10.77 17.40
C GLU A 273 -11.57 -12.06 17.00
N SER A 274 -12.21 -13.22 17.18
CA SER A 274 -11.62 -14.54 16.90
C SER A 274 -11.23 -14.77 15.43
N SER A 275 -11.73 -13.93 14.53
CA SER A 275 -11.42 -13.89 13.10
C SER A 275 -10.22 -13.02 12.74
N ILE A 276 -9.55 -12.42 13.74
CA ILE A 276 -8.40 -11.53 13.54
C ILE A 276 -7.13 -12.23 14.01
N VAL A 277 -6.09 -12.17 13.19
CA VAL A 277 -4.75 -12.66 13.52
C VAL A 277 -3.76 -11.52 13.33
N VAL A 278 -3.01 -11.22 14.38
CA VAL A 278 -1.97 -10.18 14.36
C VAL A 278 -0.61 -10.84 14.13
N ILE A 279 0.13 -10.36 13.14
CA ILE A 279 1.49 -10.78 12.84
C ILE A 279 2.40 -9.58 13.06
N LYS A 280 3.38 -9.72 13.96
CA LYS A 280 4.29 -8.65 14.32
C LYS A 280 5.65 -8.85 13.69
N SER A 281 6.14 -7.85 12.97
CA SER A 281 7.50 -7.80 12.46
C SER A 281 8.35 -6.84 13.29
N PRO A 282 9.64 -7.13 13.48
CA PRO A 282 10.54 -6.24 14.19
C PRO A 282 10.67 -4.91 13.44
N ARG A 283 11.10 -3.88 14.18
CA ARG A 283 11.35 -2.55 13.63
C ARG A 283 12.40 -2.62 12.51
N SER A 284 12.22 -1.82 11.46
CA SER A 284 13.30 -1.55 10.51
C SER A 284 14.40 -0.71 11.16
N GLY A 285 15.67 -1.06 10.93
CA GLY A 285 16.82 -0.19 11.22
C GLY A 285 16.85 1.13 10.42
N ALA A 286 15.92 1.31 9.48
CA ALA A 286 15.84 2.45 8.57
C ALA A 286 15.66 3.82 9.26
N ASN A 287 16.27 4.84 8.66
CA ASN A 287 16.19 6.26 8.98
C ASN A 287 16.09 7.11 7.68
N PHE A 288 15.97 8.43 7.79
CA PHE A 288 15.76 9.31 6.63
C PHE A 288 16.91 9.33 5.60
N PHE A 289 18.11 8.92 6.00
CA PHE A 289 19.31 8.92 5.17
C PHE A 289 19.71 7.53 4.68
N ASP A 290 19.28 6.48 5.39
CA ASP A 290 19.65 5.10 5.11
C ASP A 290 18.48 4.15 5.43
N LEU A 291 18.11 3.30 4.46
CA LEU A 291 17.09 2.27 4.65
C LEU A 291 17.63 1.01 5.37
N GLY A 292 18.94 0.97 5.65
CA GLY A 292 19.63 -0.15 6.28
C GLY A 292 19.63 -1.39 5.41
N SER A 293 19.74 -2.57 6.02
CA SER A 293 19.63 -3.86 5.34
C SER A 293 18.17 -4.17 4.95
N PHE A 294 17.69 -3.51 3.91
CA PHE A 294 16.31 -3.62 3.45
C PHE A 294 15.92 -5.08 3.14
N GLU A 295 16.75 -5.80 2.39
CA GLU A 295 16.53 -7.21 2.03
C GLU A 295 16.49 -8.10 3.27
N GLU A 296 17.40 -7.92 4.23
CA GLU A 296 17.39 -8.71 5.48
C GLU A 296 16.11 -8.50 6.28
N HIS A 297 15.62 -7.25 6.39
CA HIS A 297 14.35 -6.97 7.07
C HIS A 297 13.15 -7.57 6.33
N MET A 298 13.17 -7.57 5.00
CA MET A 298 12.13 -8.18 4.17
C MET A 298 12.11 -9.71 4.37
N ASP A 299 13.27 -10.37 4.29
CA ASP A 299 13.40 -11.81 4.50
C ASP A 299 13.02 -12.22 5.93
N ALA A 300 13.40 -11.43 6.94
CA ALA A 300 13.03 -11.67 8.33
C ALA A 300 11.51 -11.59 8.55
N ALA A 301 10.86 -10.57 7.97
CA ALA A 301 9.40 -10.42 8.04
C ALA A 301 8.67 -11.56 7.33
N SER A 302 9.13 -11.96 6.13
CA SER A 302 8.58 -13.11 5.39
C SER A 302 8.72 -14.40 6.18
N THR A 303 9.94 -14.70 6.67
CA THR A 303 10.24 -15.91 7.45
C THR A 303 9.37 -16.02 8.69
N ARG A 304 9.16 -14.91 9.40
CA ARG A 304 8.31 -14.86 10.60
C ARG A 304 6.82 -15.02 10.26
N ALA A 305 6.35 -14.43 9.17
CA ALA A 305 4.94 -14.48 8.78
C ALA A 305 4.51 -15.87 8.29
N ARG A 306 5.37 -16.59 7.55
CA ARG A 306 5.07 -17.89 6.92
C ARG A 306 4.38 -18.92 7.83
N PRO A 307 4.92 -19.29 9.01
CA PRO A 307 4.29 -20.31 9.86
C PRO A 307 2.92 -19.87 10.39
N LEU A 308 2.75 -18.57 10.71
CA LEU A 308 1.50 -17.99 11.20
C LEU A 308 0.44 -17.95 10.11
N LEU A 309 0.82 -17.55 8.89
CA LEU A 309 -0.04 -17.58 7.71
C LEU A 309 -0.45 -19.00 7.34
N ALA A 310 0.47 -19.97 7.39
CA ALA A 310 0.16 -21.37 7.14
C ALA A 310 -0.86 -21.91 8.16
N ALA A 311 -0.71 -21.56 9.45
CA ALA A 311 -1.66 -21.92 10.49
C ALA A 311 -3.03 -21.26 10.26
N PHE A 312 -3.05 -19.98 9.88
CA PHE A 312 -4.25 -19.25 9.50
C PHE A 312 -4.98 -19.90 8.32
N ILE A 313 -4.23 -20.30 7.29
CA ILE A 313 -4.79 -20.96 6.11
C ILE A 313 -5.41 -22.31 6.46
N ARG A 314 -4.70 -23.14 7.24
CA ARG A 314 -5.26 -24.41 7.72
C ARG A 314 -6.56 -24.18 8.49
N ARG A 315 -6.59 -23.21 9.40
CA ARG A 315 -7.78 -22.92 10.22
C ARG A 315 -8.98 -22.45 9.39
N ASN A 316 -8.77 -21.61 8.37
CA ASN A 316 -9.86 -20.92 7.68
C ASN A 316 -10.24 -21.53 6.31
N TYR A 317 -9.33 -22.23 5.64
CA TYR A 317 -9.52 -22.68 4.25
C TYR A 317 -9.37 -24.19 4.03
N SER A 318 -8.74 -24.94 4.95
CA SER A 318 -8.52 -26.39 4.76
C SER A 318 -9.74 -27.28 5.10
N GLY A 319 -10.86 -26.69 5.53
CA GLY A 319 -12.11 -27.39 5.87
C GLY A 319 -12.90 -27.98 4.69
N GLY A 320 -12.41 -27.85 3.45
CA GLY A 320 -13.07 -28.32 2.22
C GLY A 320 -13.15 -29.83 1.99
N ARG A 321 -12.77 -30.67 2.98
CA ARG A 321 -13.01 -32.13 2.98
C ARG A 321 -13.90 -32.55 4.16
N ARG A 322 -15.05 -31.91 4.37
CA ARG A 322 -16.16 -32.59 5.05
C ARG A 322 -16.89 -33.41 4.00
N GLY A 323 -16.49 -34.67 3.88
CA GLY A 323 -17.26 -35.67 3.15
C GLY A 323 -18.70 -35.68 3.65
N SER A 324 -19.64 -35.84 2.73
CA SER A 324 -21.00 -36.23 3.04
C SER A 324 -20.95 -37.55 3.82
N SER A 325 -21.06 -37.49 5.14
CA SER A 325 -21.42 -38.63 5.95
C SER A 325 -22.71 -38.27 6.66
N SER A 326 -23.79 -38.80 6.12
CA SER A 326 -25.08 -38.92 6.77
C SER A 326 -24.96 -39.89 7.96
N ASN A 327 -25.14 -39.36 9.17
CA ASN A 327 -25.73 -39.98 10.38
C ASN A 327 -25.41 -39.02 11.54
N GLY A 328 -26.34 -38.46 12.29
CA GLY A 328 -27.41 -39.13 13.02
C GLY A 328 -26.94 -39.33 14.47
N GLY A 329 -27.41 -38.50 15.41
CA GLY A 329 -27.19 -38.75 16.85
C GLY A 329 -26.93 -37.51 17.73
N SER A 330 -27.86 -37.30 18.66
CA SER A 330 -27.91 -36.34 19.76
C SER A 330 -26.72 -36.33 20.73
N GLY A 331 -26.42 -35.16 21.32
CA GLY A 331 -25.63 -35.05 22.54
C GLY A 331 -25.29 -33.60 22.92
N GLY A 332 -25.88 -33.10 24.02
CA GLY A 332 -25.58 -31.79 24.60
C GLY A 332 -24.32 -31.78 25.48
N GLY A 333 -23.67 -30.63 25.59
CA GLY A 333 -22.51 -30.37 26.47
C GLY A 333 -21.80 -29.06 26.12
N PRO A 334 -21.12 -28.38 27.07
CA PRO A 334 -21.37 -26.97 27.37
C PRO A 334 -20.50 -25.95 26.62
N ALA A 335 -20.97 -24.69 26.67
CA ALA A 335 -20.33 -23.49 26.16
C ALA A 335 -18.92 -23.29 26.76
N GLY A 336 -17.89 -23.37 25.90
CA GLY A 336 -16.52 -22.98 26.20
C GLY A 336 -16.26 -21.53 25.80
N SER A 337 -15.79 -20.73 26.75
CA SER A 337 -15.38 -19.33 26.57
C SER A 337 -14.26 -19.18 25.54
N SER A 338 -14.48 -18.35 24.52
CA SER A 338 -13.49 -18.03 23.50
C SER A 338 -12.63 -16.84 23.95
N ASN A 339 -11.48 -17.12 24.57
CA ASN A 339 -10.42 -16.12 24.71
C ASN A 339 -9.69 -15.95 23.38
N GLY A 340 -9.59 -14.70 22.91
CA GLY A 340 -8.73 -14.33 21.78
C GLY A 340 -7.27 -14.66 22.10
N ILE A 341 -6.60 -15.35 21.19
CA ILE A 341 -5.20 -15.74 21.36
C ILE A 341 -4.33 -14.66 20.71
N ILE A 342 -3.74 -13.81 21.55
CA ILE A 342 -2.46 -13.16 21.21
C ILE A 342 -1.45 -14.30 21.18
N VAL A 343 -0.92 -14.64 20.00
CA VAL A 343 0.08 -15.69 19.90
C VAL A 343 1.40 -15.11 20.42
N ASP A 344 1.69 -15.40 21.68
CA ASP A 344 2.92 -15.01 22.37
C ASP A 344 4.11 -15.83 21.83
N GLU A 345 5.27 -15.19 21.85
CA GLU A 345 6.55 -15.52 21.20
C GLU A 345 7.05 -16.94 21.49
N ALA A 346 6.65 -17.51 22.64
CA ALA A 346 7.08 -18.83 23.12
C ALA A 346 6.51 -20.01 22.32
N ALA A 347 5.30 -19.91 21.76
CA ALA A 347 4.66 -21.02 21.05
C ALA A 347 5.24 -21.24 19.64
N ALA A 348 5.72 -20.18 19.00
CA ALA A 348 6.36 -20.25 17.68
C ALA A 348 7.79 -20.82 17.76
N ALA A 349 8.53 -20.51 18.83
CA ALA A 349 9.88 -21.03 19.05
C ALA A 349 9.90 -22.57 19.24
N ALA A 350 8.88 -23.14 19.89
CA ALA A 350 8.75 -24.59 20.08
C ALA A 350 8.51 -25.37 18.76
N ALA A 351 7.85 -24.75 17.78
CA ALA A 351 7.61 -25.36 16.48
C ALA A 351 8.85 -25.35 15.56
N VAL A 352 9.77 -24.40 15.75
CA VAL A 352 11.03 -24.32 14.98
C VAL A 352 12.09 -25.29 15.51
N ALA A 353 12.08 -25.60 16.81
CA ALA A 353 13.06 -26.49 17.43
C ALA A 353 12.90 -27.98 17.07
N THR A 354 11.77 -28.39 16.50
CA THR A 354 11.47 -29.82 16.23
C THR A 354 11.79 -30.29 14.81
N SER A 355 12.35 -29.43 13.94
CA SER A 355 12.61 -29.77 12.54
C SER A 355 14.07 -29.66 12.07
N ALA A 356 15.06 -29.61 12.97
CA ALA A 356 16.47 -29.65 12.59
C ALA A 356 17.01 -31.10 12.57
N PRO A 357 17.59 -31.60 11.47
CA PRO A 357 18.24 -32.91 11.45
C PRO A 357 19.62 -32.87 12.15
N GLU A 358 19.88 -33.83 13.03
CA GLU A 358 21.17 -34.01 13.72
C GLU A 358 22.31 -34.25 12.71
N ALA A 359 23.25 -33.30 12.63
CA ALA A 359 24.52 -33.48 11.92
C ALA A 359 25.54 -34.15 12.85
N VAL A 360 25.81 -35.43 12.60
CA VAL A 360 26.87 -36.22 13.24
C VAL A 360 28.24 -35.70 12.78
N VAL A 361 28.97 -35.03 13.67
CA VAL A 361 30.39 -34.66 13.46
C VAL A 361 31.27 -35.72 14.13
N ARG A 362 31.89 -36.58 13.31
CA ARG A 362 33.02 -37.43 13.72
C ARG A 362 34.31 -36.60 13.67
N ALA A 363 34.91 -36.34 14.83
CA ALA A 363 36.26 -35.81 14.93
C ALA A 363 37.29 -36.85 14.44
N ARG A 364 38.25 -36.42 13.60
CA ARG A 364 39.51 -37.12 13.38
C ARG A 364 40.65 -36.21 13.85
N SER A 365 41.35 -36.68 14.87
CA SER A 365 42.67 -36.26 15.32
C SER A 365 43.74 -36.65 14.32
N VAL A 366 44.61 -35.71 13.93
CA VAL A 366 46.09 -35.82 13.94
C VAL A 366 46.64 -34.41 14.16
#